data_AF-A0A0R2KV37-F1
#
_entry.id   AF-A0A0R2KV37-F1
#
_cell.length_a   1.000
_cell.length_b   1.000
_cell.length_c   1.000
_cell.angle_alpha   90.00
_cell.angle_beta   90.00
_cell.angle_gamma   90.00
#
_symmetry.space_group_name_H-M   'P 1'
#
loop_
_entity.id
_entity.type
_entity.pdbx_description
1 polymer ?
#
loop_
_entity_poly.entity_id
_entity_poly.type
_entity_poly.pdbx_seq_one_letter_code
_entity_poly.pdbx_strand_id
1 'polypeptide(L)' 'MFRFFKSIGQEMKEVDWPNFKQLRKDSTTVISTSVFFIAFLALADWIIQMFLKLFV' A
#
# COMPACT_ATOMS: atom_id res chain seq x y z
N MET A 1 18.29 21.81 -23.09
CA MET A 1 17.83 20.67 -22.24
C MET A 1 18.77 20.33 -21.09
N PHE A 2 20.09 20.20 -21.26
CA PHE A 2 21.01 19.78 -20.17
C PHE A 2 20.96 20.63 -18.89
N ARG A 3 20.72 21.94 -19.01
CA ARG A 3 20.53 22.83 -17.84
C ARG A 3 19.24 22.56 -17.05
N PHE A 4 18.22 22.02 -17.72
CA PHE A 4 16.89 21.76 -17.13
C PHE A 4 16.92 20.48 -16.27
N PHE A 5 17.56 19.41 -16.73
CA PHE A 5 17.78 18.23 -15.89
C PHE A 5 18.70 18.52 -14.71
N LYS A 6 19.67 19.43 -14.87
CA LYS A 6 20.53 19.89 -13.78
C LYS A 6 19.75 20.66 -12.72
N SER A 7 18.82 21.54 -13.09
CA SER A 7 17.96 22.24 -12.13
C SER A 7 17.02 21.27 -11.39
N ILE A 8 16.42 20.32 -12.10
CA ILE A 8 15.56 19.28 -11.48
C ILE A 8 16.36 18.45 -10.47
N GLY A 9 17.57 18.00 -10.80
CA GLY A 9 18.41 17.25 -9.86
C GLY A 9 18.82 18.07 -8.62
N GLN A 10 18.83 19.39 -8.72
CA GLN A 10 19.17 20.30 -7.63
C GLN A 10 17.97 20.54 -6.72
N GLU A 11 16.78 20.76 -7.29
CA GLU A 11 15.51 20.82 -6.55
C GLU A 11 15.19 19.50 -5.84
N MET A 12 15.40 18.37 -6.52
CA MET A 12 15.22 17.04 -5.94
C MET A 12 16.18 16.78 -4.77
N LYS A 13 17.27 17.54 -4.63
CA LYS A 13 18.20 17.42 -3.50
C LYS A 13 17.81 18.32 -2.31
N GLU A 14 17.03 19.37 -2.58
CA GLU A 14 16.41 20.23 -1.57
C GLU A 14 15.11 19.63 -1.01
N VAL A 15 14.48 18.72 -1.75
CA VAL A 15 13.33 17.95 -1.24
C VAL A 15 13.79 17.02 -0.12
N ASP A 16 13.10 17.11 1.02
CA ASP A 16 13.37 16.30 2.20
C ASP A 16 12.84 14.87 1.96
N TRP A 17 13.72 13.97 1.53
CA TRP A 17 13.34 12.59 1.22
C TRP A 17 12.99 11.83 2.49
N PRO A 18 11.93 10.99 2.44
CA PRO A 18 11.54 10.18 3.58
C PRO A 18 12.71 9.33 4.06
N ASN A 19 13.03 9.46 5.33
CA ASN A 19 14.09 8.69 5.97
C ASN A 19 13.72 7.18 5.96
N PHE A 20 14.69 6.28 5.80
CA PHE A 20 14.49 4.83 5.74
C PHE A 20 13.60 4.26 6.84
N LYS A 21 13.59 4.89 8.03
CA LYS A 21 12.74 4.51 9.16
C LYS A 21 11.26 4.81 8.94
N GLN A 22 10.91 5.92 8.27
CA GLN A 22 9.54 6.25 7.89
C GLN A 22 9.06 5.30 6.78
N LEU A 23 9.90 5.04 5.78
CA LEU A 23 9.58 4.14 4.68
C LEU A 23 9.19 2.73 5.17
N ARG A 24 9.89 2.21 6.20
CA ARG A 24 9.52 0.93 6.84
C ARG A 24 8.18 1.02 7.56
N LYS A 25 7.94 2.06 8.36
CA LYS A 25 6.69 2.19 9.12
C LYS A 25 5.47 2.30 8.21
N ASP A 26 5.59 3.07 7.13
CA ASP A 26 4.51 3.27 6.17
C ASP A 26 4.25 1.99 5.37
N SER A 27 5.32 1.32 4.92
CA SER A 27 5.20 0.02 4.24
C SER A 27 4.59 -1.06 5.16
N THR A 28 4.98 -1.12 6.44
CA THR A 28 4.40 -2.04 7.41
C THR A 28 2.91 -1.76 7.64
N THR A 29 2.50 -0.50 7.66
CA THR A 29 1.09 -0.10 7.80
C THR A 29 0.27 -0.56 6.59
N VAL A 30 0.79 -0.37 5.38
CA VAL A 30 0.14 -0.83 4.14
C VAL A 30 0.04 -2.36 4.10
N ILE A 31 1.11 -3.07 4.47
CA ILE A 31 1.08 -4.55 4.52
C ILE A 31 0.06 -5.04 5.54
N SER A 32 0.04 -4.45 6.74
CA SER A 32 -0.91 -4.84 7.80
C SER A 32 -2.37 -4.64 7.37
N THR A 33 -2.68 -3.50 6.75
CA THR A 33 -4.03 -3.22 6.26
C THR A 33 -4.41 -4.14 5.10
N SER A 34 -3.48 -4.42 4.19
CA SER A 34 -3.69 -5.34 3.07
C SER A 34 -4.00 -6.76 3.55
N VAL A 35 -3.24 -7.28 4.52
CA VAL A 35 -3.46 -8.61 5.11
C VAL A 35 -4.81 -8.68 5.84
N PHE A 36 -5.19 -7.62 6.55
CA PHE A 36 -6.50 -7.55 7.19
C PHE A 36 -7.65 -7.65 6.18
N PHE A 37 -7.57 -6.93 5.06
CA PHE A 37 -8.58 -7.00 4.00
C PHE A 37 -8.64 -8.38 3.34
N ILE A 38 -7.49 -9.03 3.10
CA ILE A 38 -7.45 -10.40 2.57
C ILE A 38 -8.20 -11.36 3.50
N ALA A 39 -7.94 -11.30 4.80
CA ALA A 39 -8.61 -12.15 5.78
C ALA A 39 -10.11 -11.86 5.87
N PHE A 40 -10.50 -10.59 5.85
CA PHE A 40 -11.91 -10.18 5.90
C PHE A 40 -12.69 -10.66 4.67
N LEU A 41 -12.16 -10.46 3.46
CA LEU A 41 -12.82 -10.88 2.23
C LEU A 41 -12.92 -12.40 2.14
N ALA A 42 -11.85 -13.13 2.48
CA ALA A 42 -11.89 -14.59 2.49
C ALA A 42 -12.95 -15.15 3.46
N LEU A 43 -13.11 -14.53 4.63
CA LEU A 43 -14.17 -14.89 5.58
C LEU A 43 -15.57 -14.59 5.00
N ALA A 44 -15.74 -13.42 4.39
CA ALA A 44 -17.00 -13.02 3.78
C ALA A 44 -17.40 -13.98 2.65
N ASP A 45 -16.45 -14.38 1.80
CA ASP A 45 -16.66 -15.36 0.73
C ASP A 45 -17.14 -16.70 1.28
N TRP A 46 -16.56 -17.18 2.39
CA TRP A 46 -17.01 -18.41 3.05
C TRP A 46 -18.42 -18.31 3.62
N ILE A 47 -18.74 -17.18 4.26
CA ILE A 47 -20.08 -16.94 4.81
C ILE A 47 -21.11 -16.93 3.68
N ILE A 48 -20.82 -16.20 2.60
CA ILE A 48 -21.72 -16.13 1.44
C ILE A 48 -21.88 -17.51 0.79
N GLN A 49 -20.81 -18.26 0.60
CA GLN A 49 -20.88 -19.63 0.06
C GLN A 49 -21.70 -20.57 0.95
N MET A 50 -21.58 -20.46 2.27
CA MET A 50 -22.37 -21.25 3.22
C MET A 50 -23.86 -20.89 3.14
N PHE A 51 -24.16 -19.59 3.09
CA PHE A 51 -25.53 -19.10 2.91
C PHE A 51 -26.13 -19.56 1.58
N LEU A 52 -25.39 -19.45 0.47
CA LEU A 52 -25.86 -19.90 -0.84
C LEU A 52 -26.16 -21.41 -0.86
N LYS A 53 -25.32 -22.23 -0.22
CA LYS A 53 -25.55 -23.69 -0.07
C LYS A 53 -26.74 -24.05 0.83
N LEU A 54 -27.23 -23.12 1.64
CA LEU A 54 -28.41 -23.31 2.49
C LEU A 54 -29.71 -23.01 1.73
N PHE A 55 -29.66 -22.16 0.70
CA PHE A 55 -30.82 -21.76 -0.11
C PHE A 55 -30.93 -22.48 -1.46
N VAL A 56 -29.82 -23.01 -1.99
CA VAL A 56 -29.76 -23.93 -3.15
C VAL A 56 -29.75 -25.36 -2.65
#